data_AF-A0A6A5TEN1-F1
#
_entry.id   AF-A0A6A5TEN1-F1
#
_cell.length_a   1.000
_cell.length_b   1.000
_cell.length_c   1.000
_cell.angle_alpha   90.00
_cell.angle_beta   90.00
_cell.angle_gamma   90.00
#
_symmetry.space_group_name_H-M   'P 1'
#
loop_
_entity.id
_entity.type
_entity.pdbx_description
1 polymer ?
#
loop_
_entity_poly.entity_id
_entity_poly.type
_entity_poly.pdbx_seq_one_letter_code
_entity_poly.pdbx_strand_id
1 'polypeptide(L)' 'PSIFLTPRLILVPTPLAIDSRAYISLYQGLHANEFCEMGFGDGFPAVQWTEKQTREKIQGFDVGESW' A
#
# COMPACT_ATOMS: atom_id res chain seq x y z
N PRO A 1 14.92 -10.51 1.27
CA PRO A 1 14.39 -9.48 0.35
C PRO A 1 15.47 -8.44 0.01
N SER A 2 15.59 -8.06 -1.27
CA SER A 2 16.63 -7.13 -1.75
C SER A 2 15.97 -5.91 -2.43
N ILE A 3 16.56 -4.74 -2.24
CA ILE A 3 16.14 -3.49 -2.90
C ILE A 3 16.91 -3.34 -4.20
N PHE A 4 16.22 -3.00 -5.29
CA PHE A 4 16.87 -2.68 -6.57
C PHE A 4 16.80 -1.18 -6.84
N LEU A 5 17.95 -0.62 -7.17
CA LEU A 5 18.11 0.80 -7.46
C LEU A 5 18.64 0.98 -8.88
N THR A 6 17.99 1.87 -9.61
CA THR A 6 18.51 2.44 -10.86
C THR A 6 18.43 3.97 -10.76
N PRO A 7 19.07 4.74 -11.65
CA PRO A 7 19.02 6.20 -11.59
C PRO A 7 17.62 6.82 -11.66
N ARG A 8 16.60 6.06 -12.13
CA ARG A 8 15.23 6.56 -12.33
C ARG A 8 14.14 5.72 -11.65
N LEU A 9 14.52 4.61 -11.01
CA LEU A 9 13.57 3.64 -10.46
C LEU A 9 14.14 3.03 -9.19
N ILE A 10 13.32 3.00 -8.15
CA ILE A 10 13.56 2.30 -6.90
C ILE A 10 12.50 1.21 -6.79
N LEU A 11 12.92 -0.04 -6.63
CA LEU A 11 12.04 -1.17 -6.36
C LEU A 11 12.32 -1.67 -4.94
N VAL A 12 11.35 -1.50 -4.06
CA VAL A 12 11.40 -1.95 -2.67
C VAL A 12 10.38 -3.06 -2.48
N PRO A 13 10.78 -4.27 -2.03
CA PRO A 13 9.83 -5.30 -1.67
C PRO A 13 8.88 -4.81 -0.58
N THR A 14 7.58 -5.08 -0.72
CA THR A 14 6.54 -4.64 0.21
C THR A 14 6.83 -4.99 1.69
N PRO A 15 7.40 -6.16 2.03
CA PRO A 15 7.79 -6.48 3.41
C PRO A 15 8.87 -5.56 4.00
N LEU A 16 9.63 -4.83 3.17
CA LEU A 16 10.57 -3.81 3.61
C LEU A 16 9.97 -2.41 3.53
N ALA A 17 9.07 -2.17 2.57
CA ALA A 17 8.42 -0.87 2.38
C ALA A 17 7.44 -0.53 3.51
N ILE A 18 6.83 -1.53 4.15
CA ILE A 18 5.83 -1.36 5.22
C ILE A 18 6.35 -0.62 6.45
N ASP A 19 7.66 -0.56 6.66
CA ASP A 19 8.28 0.21 7.75
C ASP A 19 8.50 1.70 7.37
N SER A 20 8.37 2.05 6.09
CA SER A 20 8.50 3.42 5.60
C SER A 20 7.21 4.21 5.81
N ARG A 21 7.29 5.28 6.62
CA ARG A 21 6.16 6.20 6.83
C ARG A 21 5.67 6.82 5.52
N ALA A 22 6.57 7.16 4.60
CA ALA A 22 6.20 7.74 3.31
C ALA A 22 5.39 6.75 2.46
N TYR A 23 5.76 5.47 2.48
CA TYR A 23 5.02 4.41 1.79
C TYR A 23 3.63 4.22 2.40
N ILE A 24 3.52 4.17 3.73
CA ILE A 24 2.21 4.06 4.42
C ILE A 24 1.33 5.27 4.09
N SER A 25 1.86 6.49 4.14
CA SER A 25 1.07 7.69 3.81
C SER A 25 0.60 7.72 2.36
N LEU A 26 1.42 7.25 1.41
CA LEU A 26 1.01 7.10 0.02
C LEU A 26 -0.12 6.07 -0.09
N TYR A 27 0.05 4.89 0.52
CA TYR A 27 -0.96 3.83 0.51
C TYR A 27 -2.29 4.31 1.09
N GLN A 28 -2.27 5.03 2.22
CA GLN A 28 -3.45 5.67 2.81
C GLN A 28 -4.11 6.65 1.84
N GLY A 29 -3.33 7.54 1.22
CA GLY A 29 -3.86 8.55 0.30
C GLY A 29 -4.57 7.94 -0.91
N LEU A 30 -4.03 6.84 -1.43
CA LEU A 30 -4.62 6.10 -2.55
C LEU A 30 -5.93 5.39 -2.19
N HIS A 31 -6.10 5.00 -0.92
CA HIS A 31 -7.30 4.31 -0.45
C HIS A 31 -8.35 5.24 0.15
N ALA A 32 -7.99 6.48 0.44
CA ALA A 32 -8.84 7.48 1.08
C ALA A 32 -9.69 8.31 0.10
N ASN A 33 -9.53 8.12 -1.21
CA ASN A 33 -10.18 8.93 -2.24
C ASN A 33 -10.97 8.08 -3.23
N GLU A 34 -11.74 8.75 -4.09
CA GLU A 34 -12.57 8.14 -5.15
C GLU A 34 -11.76 7.27 -6.13
N PHE A 35 -10.43 7.27 -6.07
CA PHE A 35 -9.58 6.42 -6.90
C PHE A 35 -9.95 4.94 -6.77
N CYS A 36 -10.23 4.48 -5.54
CA CYS A 36 -10.66 3.11 -5.28
C CYS A 36 -12.00 2.79 -5.97
N GLU A 37 -12.95 3.71 -5.90
CA GLU A 37 -14.27 3.56 -6.50
C GLU A 37 -14.21 3.65 -8.03
N MET A 38 -13.32 4.47 -8.59
CA MET A 38 -13.10 4.57 -10.03
C MET A 38 -12.55 3.26 -10.64
N GLY A 39 -11.67 2.56 -9.92
CA GLY A 39 -11.03 1.33 -10.40
C GLY A 39 -11.85 0.06 -10.14
N PHE A 40 -12.62 0.04 -9.05
CA PHE A 40 -13.21 -1.18 -8.50
C PHE A 40 -14.70 -1.06 -8.15
N GLY A 41 -15.31 0.12 -8.34
CA GLY A 41 -16.71 0.39 -8.05
C GLY A 41 -17.07 0.26 -6.57
N ASP A 42 -18.36 0.09 -6.29
CA ASP A 42 -18.91 0.03 -4.93
C ASP A 42 -18.38 -1.16 -4.09
N GLY A 43 -17.72 -2.13 -4.73
CA GLY A 43 -17.08 -3.27 -4.07
C GLY A 43 -15.79 -2.92 -3.32
N PHE A 44 -15.22 -1.74 -3.56
CA PHE A 44 -14.00 -1.27 -2.91
C PHE A 44 -14.10 0.23 -2.59
N PRO A 45 -14.89 0.59 -1.56
CA PRO A 45 -15.15 1.98 -1.23
C PRO A 45 -13.90 2.69 -0.73
N ALA A 46 -13.87 4.03 -0.86
CA ALA A 46 -12.83 4.83 -0.24
C ALA A 46 -12.87 4.71 1.29
N VAL A 47 -11.74 4.41 1.93
CA VAL A 47 -11.62 4.28 3.38
C VAL A 47 -10.40 5.02 3.91
N GLN A 48 -10.62 5.85 4.94
CA GLN A 48 -9.53 6.46 5.71
C GLN A 48 -9.11 5.54 6.85
N TRP A 49 -7.93 4.94 6.71
CA TRP A 49 -7.31 4.12 7.75
C TRP A 49 -6.32 4.92 8.59
N THR A 50 -6.20 4.55 9.86
CA THR A 50 -5.04 4.93 10.68
C THR A 50 -3.76 4.26 10.17
N GLU A 51 -2.60 4.75 10.60
CA GLU A 51 -1.31 4.14 10.23
C GLU A 51 -1.25 2.65 10.63
N LYS A 52 -1.79 2.32 11.81
CA LYS A 52 -1.86 0.94 12.32
C LYS A 52 -2.74 0.06 11.42
N GLN A 53 -3.96 0.50 11.12
CA GLN A 53 -4.88 -0.24 10.24
C GLN A 53 -4.29 -0.42 8.84
N THR A 54 -3.57 0.59 8.34
CA THR A 54 -2.90 0.51 7.04
C THR A 54 -1.81 -0.55 7.03
N ARG A 55 -0.96 -0.59 8.07
CA ARG A 55 0.04 -1.67 8.21
C ARG A 55 -0.63 -3.04 8.26
N GLU A 56 -1.70 -3.19 9.03
CA GLU A 56 -2.43 -4.46 9.12
C GLU A 56 -2.99 -4.89 7.75
N LYS A 57 -3.50 -3.93 6.95
CA LYS A 57 -3.95 -4.19 5.58
C LYS A 57 -2.81 -4.63 4.66
N ILE A 58 -1.72 -3.88 4.58
CA ILE A 58 -0.55 -4.25 3.76
C ILE A 58 0.00 -5.61 4.18
N GLN A 59 0.09 -5.86 5.50
CA GLN A 59 0.58 -7.13 6.02
C GLN A 59 -0.32 -8.31 5.63
N GLY A 60 -1.64 -8.13 5.68
CA GLY A 60 -2.60 -9.15 5.26
C GLY A 60 -2.57 -9.38 3.76
N PHE A 61 -2.85 -8.34 2.97
CA PHE A 61 -3.10 -8.45 1.53
C PHE A 61 -1.84 -8.54 0.67
N ASP A 62 -0.79 -7.78 0.99
CA ASP A 62 0.36 -7.60 0.08
C ASP A 62 1.58 -8.43 0.51
N VAL A 63 1.64 -8.85 1.78
CA VAL A 63 2.74 -9.63 2.35
C VAL A 63 2.31 -11.04 2.73
N GLY A 64 1.11 -11.20 3.31
CA GLY A 64 0.62 -12.44 3.89
C GLY A 64 -0.11 -13.37 2.91
N GLU A 65 -0.85 -12.80 1.96
CA GLU A 65 -1.52 -13.55 0.91
C GLU A 65 -0.50 -13.83 -0.22
N SER A 66 -0.06 -15.09 -0.35
CA SER A 66 0.62 -15.53 -1.57
C SER A 66 -0.42 -15.61 -2.69
N TRP A 67 -0.27 -14.80 -3.73
CA TRP A 67 -0.94 -15.05 -5.01
C TRP A 67 -0.47 -16.37 -5.63
#